data_AF-A0A2T2RXE7-F1
#
_entry.id   AF-A0A2T2RXE7-F1
#
_cell.length_a   1.000
_cell.length_b   1.000
_cell.length_c   1.000
_cell.angle_alpha   90.00
_cell.angle_beta   90.00
_cell.angle_gamma   90.00
#
_symmetry.space_group_name_H-M   'P 1'
#
loop_
_entity.id
_entity.type
_entity.pdbx_description
1 polymer ?
#
loop_
_entity_poly.entity_id
_entity_poly.type
_entity_poly.pdbx_seq_one_letter_code
_entity_poly.pdbx_strand_id
1 'polypeptide(L)' 'MSDKVESLQSAEEIEAAITELEKSRERIVNDLFQMAKRVEWSNKVALEHIGQNPEIVRIDATIEELQAKQASLQSPSKA' A
#
# COMPACT_ATOMS: atom_id res chain seq x y z
N MET A 1 16.68 2.84 -27.71
CA MET A 1 16.90 3.86 -26.65
C MET A 1 15.56 4.33 -26.04
N SER A 2 14.41 4.15 -26.70
CA SER A 2 13.08 4.59 -26.21
C SER A 2 12.53 3.74 -25.05
N ASP A 3 12.56 2.40 -25.17
CA ASP A 3 11.84 1.51 -24.24
C ASP A 3 12.38 1.55 -22.80
N LYS A 4 13.68 1.84 -22.64
CA LYS A 4 14.32 1.91 -21.33
C LYS A 4 13.88 3.15 -20.54
N VAL A 5 13.64 4.27 -21.20
CA VAL A 5 13.19 5.51 -20.55
C VAL A 5 11.74 5.37 -20.10
N GLU A 6 10.88 4.80 -20.95
CA GLU A 6 9.48 4.51 -20.60
C GLU A 6 9.37 3.55 -19.41
N SER A 7 10.19 2.49 -19.36
CA SER A 7 10.20 1.55 -18.24
C SER A 7 10.62 2.19 -16.90
N LEU A 8 11.54 3.16 -16.93
CA LEU A 8 11.99 3.89 -15.74
C LEU A 8 10.92 4.86 -15.25
N GLN A 9 10.26 5.57 -16.17
CA GLN A 9 9.13 6.45 -15.85
C GLN A 9 7.98 5.64 -15.22
N SER A 10 7.65 4.46 -15.76
CA SER A 10 6.64 3.58 -15.16
C SER A 10 7.03 3.05 -13.78
N ALA A 11 8.31 2.80 -13.53
CA ALA A 11 8.77 2.36 -12.21
C ALA A 11 8.66 3.47 -11.15
N GLU A 12 9.00 4.72 -11.51
CA GLU A 12 8.83 5.90 -10.64
C GLU A 12 7.36 6.20 -10.36
N GLU A 13 6.49 6.08 -11.37
CA GLU A 13 5.04 6.25 -11.21
C GLU A 13 4.44 5.22 -10.26
N ILE A 14 4.87 3.95 -10.37
CA ILE A 14 4.44 2.87 -9.47
C ILE A 14 4.92 3.15 -8.03
N GLU A 15 6.16 3.59 -7.86
CA GLU A 15 6.71 3.94 -6.53
C GLU A 15 5.92 5.09 -5.87
N ALA A 16 5.60 6.14 -6.65
CA ALA A 16 4.80 7.26 -6.17
C ALA A 16 3.38 6.83 -5.77
N ALA A 17 2.77 5.93 -6.54
CA ALA A 17 1.45 5.36 -6.23
C ALA A 17 1.47 4.52 -4.94
N ILE A 18 2.47 3.65 -4.77
CA ILE A 18 2.67 2.87 -3.54
C ILE A 18 2.82 3.81 -2.34
N THR A 19 3.67 4.84 -2.45
CA THR A 19 3.90 5.81 -1.38
C THR A 19 2.62 6.51 -0.93
N GLU A 20 1.74 6.92 -1.86
CA GLU A 20 0.48 7.58 -1.48
C GLU A 20 -0.52 6.61 -0.86
N LEU A 21 -0.55 5.36 -1.33
CA LEU A 21 -1.37 4.29 -0.75
C LEU A 21 -0.94 3.98 0.69
N GLU A 22 0.37 3.90 0.96
CA GLU A 22 0.91 3.69 2.32
C GLU A 22 0.54 4.85 3.26
N LYS A 23 0.65 6.10 2.80
CA LYS A 23 0.19 7.27 3.55
C LYS A 23 -1.31 7.22 3.84
N SER A 24 -2.11 6.80 2.86
CA SER A 24 -3.56 6.64 3.05
C SER A 24 -3.86 5.58 4.11
N ARG A 25 -3.20 4.43 4.03
CA ARG A 25 -3.30 3.35 5.01
C ARG A 25 -2.93 3.83 6.42
N GLU A 26 -1.84 4.57 6.56
CA GLU A 26 -1.41 5.13 7.84
C GLU A 26 -2.46 6.07 8.44
N ARG A 27 -3.07 6.95 7.63
CA ARG A 27 -4.16 7.84 8.07
C ARG A 27 -5.34 7.04 8.63
N ILE A 28 -5.79 6.01 7.92
CA ILE A 28 -6.91 5.16 8.35
C ILE A 28 -6.58 4.45 9.66
N VAL A 29 -5.39 3.86 9.77
CA VAL A 29 -4.94 3.18 10.99
C VAL A 29 -4.91 4.15 12.17
N ASN A 30 -4.37 5.35 11.98
CA ASN A 30 -4.32 6.37 13.01
C ASN A 30 -5.73 6.81 13.45
N ASP A 31 -6.64 7.05 12.51
CA ASP A 31 -8.02 7.42 12.80
C ASP A 31 -8.74 6.33 13.60
N LEU A 32 -8.56 5.06 13.22
CA LEU A 32 -9.12 3.92 13.95
C LEU A 32 -8.54 3.82 15.37
N PHE A 33 -7.24 4.06 15.56
CA PHE A 33 -6.66 4.10 16.90
C PHE A 33 -7.20 5.26 17.75
N GLN A 34 -7.39 6.44 17.16
CA GLN A 34 -7.99 7.57 17.87
C GLN A 34 -9.45 7.30 18.24
N MET A 35 -10.22 6.68 17.35
CA MET A 35 -11.58 6.24 17.66
C MET A 35 -11.59 5.21 18.79
N ALA A 36 -10.77 4.16 18.68
CA ALA A 36 -10.63 3.12 19.69
C ALA A 36 -10.34 3.69 21.08
N LYS A 37 -9.45 4.69 21.18
CA LYS A 37 -9.18 5.41 22.43
C LYS A 37 -10.40 6.14 22.98
N ARG A 38 -11.17 6.82 22.11
CA ARG A 38 -12.37 7.56 22.53
C ARG A 38 -13.48 6.64 23.06
N VAL A 39 -13.58 5.42 22.54
CA VAL A 39 -14.56 4.42 22.97
C VAL A 39 -13.98 3.37 23.93
N GLU A 40 -12.79 3.63 24.48
CA GLU A 40 -12.10 2.79 25.47
C GLU A 40 -11.92 1.32 25.02
N TRP A 41 -11.74 1.08 23.73
CA TRP A 41 -11.42 -0.24 23.22
C TRP A 41 -10.07 -0.71 23.74
N SER A 42 -10.01 -1.98 24.12
CA SER A 42 -8.73 -2.64 24.35
C SER A 42 -7.88 -2.68 23.08
N ASN A 43 -6.56 -2.69 23.23
CA ASN A 43 -5.64 -2.80 22.09
C ASN A 43 -5.93 -4.01 21.20
N LYS A 44 -6.34 -5.15 21.79
CA LYS A 44 -6.70 -6.36 21.04
C LYS A 44 -7.87 -6.11 20.08
N VAL A 45 -8.94 -5.48 20.59
CA VAL A 45 -10.14 -5.18 19.79
C VAL A 45 -9.81 -4.14 18.70
N ALA A 46 -9.02 -3.12 19.03
CA ALA A 46 -8.57 -2.12 18.05
C ALA A 46 -7.78 -2.76 16.89
N LEU A 47 -6.83 -3.65 17.19
CA LEU A 47 -6.04 -4.36 16.18
C LEU A 47 -6.90 -5.30 15.32
N GLU A 48 -7.88 -5.97 15.92
CA GLU A 48 -8.81 -6.84 15.19
C GLU A 48 -9.66 -6.04 14.19
N HIS A 49 -10.19 -4.88 14.60
CA HIS A 49 -10.92 -3.98 13.71
C HIS A 49 -10.04 -3.37 12.61
N ILE A 50 -8.79 -3.02 12.91
CA ILE A 50 -7.83 -2.56 11.90
C ILE A 50 -7.57 -3.66 10.87
N GLY A 51 -7.32 -4.90 11.33
CA GLY A 51 -7.07 -6.04 10.44
C GLY A 51 -8.27 -6.45 9.58
N GLN A 52 -9.49 -6.15 10.03
CA GLN A 52 -10.74 -6.42 9.30
C GLN A 52 -11.23 -5.22 8.47
N ASN A 53 -10.53 -4.09 8.50
CA ASN A 53 -10.97 -2.90 7.77
C ASN A 53 -10.89 -3.15 6.25
N PRO A 54 -12.03 -3.08 5.52
CA PRO A 54 -12.07 -3.42 4.09
C PRO A 54 -11.30 -2.43 3.21
N GLU A 55 -11.08 -1.20 3.67
CA GLU A 55 -10.26 -0.22 2.95
C GLU A 55 -8.78 -0.52 3.11
N ILE A 56 -8.32 -0.88 4.31
CA ILE A 56 -6.93 -1.32 4.54
C ILE A 56 -6.64 -2.57 3.70
N VAL A 57 -7.53 -3.57 3.70
CA VAL A 57 -7.34 -4.80 2.90
C VAL A 57 -7.24 -4.50 1.41
N ARG A 58 -8.06 -3.56 0.88
CA ARG A 58 -7.99 -3.15 -0.52
C ARG A 58 -6.68 -2.42 -0.84
N ILE A 59 -6.23 -1.54 0.06
CA ILE A 59 -4.96 -0.83 -0.11
C ILE A 59 -3.80 -1.83 -0.11
N ASP A 60 -3.76 -2.76 0.83
CA ASP A 60 -2.71 -3.78 0.93
C ASP A 60 -2.65 -4.65 -0.34
N ALA A 61 -3.80 -5.11 -0.85
CA ALA A 61 -3.86 -5.84 -2.12
C ALA A 61 -3.35 -5.00 -3.31
N THR A 62 -3.69 -3.71 -3.35
CA THR A 62 -3.26 -2.81 -4.44
C THR A 62 -1.74 -2.57 -4.39
N ILE A 63 -1.17 -2.41 -3.19
CA ILE A 63 0.27 -2.30 -2.98
C ILE A 63 0.98 -3.57 -3.46
N GLU A 64 0.49 -4.76 -3.09
CA GLU A 64 1.06 -6.03 -3.56
C GLU A 64 1.05 -6.15 -5.10
N GLU A 65 -0.05 -5.79 -5.74
CA GLU A 65 -0.15 -5.78 -7.21
C GLU A 65 0.85 -4.81 -7.86
N LEU A 66 1.00 -3.62 -7.30
CA LEU A 66 1.95 -2.61 -7.78
C LEU A 66 3.40 -3.04 -7.58
N GLN A 67 3.72 -3.63 -6.44
CA GLN A 67 5.04 -4.19 -6.15
C GLN A 67 5.37 -5.35 -7.11
N ALA A 68 4.41 -6.24 -7.39
CA ALA A 68 4.58 -7.30 -8.38
C ALA A 68 4.85 -6.75 -9.79
N LYS A 69 4.12 -5.69 -10.19
CA LYS A 69 4.38 -4.97 -11.46
C LYS A 69 5.77 -4.35 -11.47
N GLN A 70 6.17 -3.68 -10.40
CA GLN A 70 7.51 -3.06 -10.30
C GLN A 70 8.62 -4.10 -10.41
N ALA A 71 8.49 -5.24 -9.72
CA ALA A 71 9.44 -6.35 -9.80
C ALA A 71 9.54 -6.93 -11.23
N SER A 72 8.42 -6.98 -11.96
CA SER A 72 8.41 -7.43 -13.36
C SER A 72 9.12 -6.45 -14.30
N LEU A 73 9.08 -5.15 -14.02
CA LEU A 73 9.78 -4.11 -14.80
C LEU A 73 11.28 -4.08 -14.52
N GLN A 74 11.69 -4.43 -13.29
CA GLN A 74 13.10 -4.49 -12.88
C GLN A 74 13.78 -5.82 -13.24
N SER A 75 13.00 -6.86 -13.57
CA SER A 75 13.53 -8.14 -14.01
C SER A 75 14.08 -8.02 -15.44
N PRO A 76 15.40 -8.15 -15.67
CA PRO A 76 15.92 -8.19 -17.03
C PRO A 76 15.32 -9.42 -17.70
N SER A 77 14.61 -9.21 -18.82
CA SER A 77 14.11 -10.27 -19.69
C SER A 77 15.21 -11.32 -19.88
N LYS A 78 15.00 -12.52 -19.33
CA LYS A 78 15.91 -13.66 -19.48
C LYS A 78 15.20 -14.71 -20.32
N ALA A 79 15.23 -14.53 -21.64
CA ALA A 79 15.32 -15.56 -22.68
C ALA A 79 15.29 -14.88 -24.06
#